data_AF-A0A349YFE3-F1
#
_entry.id   AF-A0A349YFE3-F1
#
_cell.length_a   1.000
_cell.length_b   1.000
_cell.length_c   1.000
_cell.angle_alpha   90.00
_cell.angle_beta   90.00
_cell.angle_gamma   90.00
#
_symmetry.space_group_name_H-M   'P 1'
#
loop_
_entity.id
_entity.type
_entity.pdbx_description
1 polymer ?
#
loop_
_entity_poly.entity_id
_entity_poly.type
_entity_poly.pdbx_seq_one_letter_code
_entity_poly.pdbx_strand_id
1 'polypeptide(L)'
;MTDFIIDDFDYLMEGAWDDDIFEYFFESEALTYDIRDKIYTKIEAGLKDPKIDRQFRQLSEKYLDRNSVVLHEPGPITQLLFLETDKNGILDLFGLTQNDIRVVVKDVTQKLNEKSQFRLANDNPIFVALWCIIRYYTLKNDTKGVNIALAMYACAAYPSIFDKYFKHGANRGVMMYTIDNLTNKFTFKLANHTFGALMTSINASYKFLKPFFKDGSDKECIRWIQRVRNDQNSMVKKVCNEYMKNHAKGLMVKMTADSFEDNSFVDDVENNTSIVDIAAQKVCLGMITNNIDLQLAETSAKWSQISVVDCRFYLTKIITKDNEESLNAFIESVLFIYLYDEKHKTEDIKSKQFLSYGIDLFRRTNSNDKNVKTIKDNLDMWAKEAGIFDRFKREASKINYKKSIFWYILLSIQKFS
;
A
#
# COMPACT_ATOMS: atom_id res chain seq x y z
N MET A 1 -4.71 24.31 15.66
CA MET A 1 -5.19 23.03 16.21
C MET A 1 -4.34 21.94 15.55
N THR A 2 -3.03 22.01 15.80
CA THR A 2 -1.97 21.50 14.91
C THR A 2 -0.76 21.09 15.73
N ASP A 3 -0.97 20.37 16.83
CA ASP A 3 0.11 19.91 17.73
C ASP A 3 -0.05 18.45 18.19
N PHE A 4 -0.93 17.65 17.58
CA PHE A 4 -1.24 16.29 18.09
C PHE A 4 -0.62 15.12 17.30
N ILE A 5 0.28 15.37 16.34
CA ILE A 5 0.86 14.30 15.50
C ILE A 5 2.38 14.15 15.69
N ILE A 6 3.05 15.07 16.39
CA ILE A 6 4.52 15.06 16.50
C ILE A 6 5.01 14.15 17.65
N ASP A 7 4.30 14.09 18.78
CA ASP A 7 4.78 13.39 19.98
C ASP A 7 4.79 11.85 19.88
N ASP A 8 3.86 11.24 19.13
CA ASP A 8 3.83 9.77 18.98
C ASP A 8 4.98 9.22 18.12
N PHE A 9 5.63 10.08 17.32
CA PHE A 9 6.76 9.69 16.47
C PHE A 9 8.08 9.62 17.25
N ASP A 10 8.27 10.49 18.24
CA ASP A 10 9.45 10.48 19.11
C ASP A 10 9.36 9.33 20.14
N TYR A 11 8.17 8.98 20.62
CA TYR A 11 7.96 7.81 21.48
C TYR A 11 8.25 6.47 20.77
N LEU A 12 8.03 6.39 19.45
CA LEU A 12 8.43 5.23 18.63
C LEU A 12 9.95 5.14 18.43
N MET A 13 10.69 6.24 18.65
CA MET A 13 12.15 6.28 18.54
C MET A 13 12.84 5.93 19.86
N GLU A 14 12.20 6.14 21.02
CA GLU A 14 12.78 5.84 22.35
C GLU A 14 12.91 4.34 22.66
N GLY A 15 12.09 3.48 22.04
CA GLY A 15 12.07 2.04 22.33
C GLY A 15 13.01 1.16 21.48
N ALA A 16 13.92 1.76 20.69
CA ALA A 16 14.61 1.05 19.61
C ALA A 16 16.14 1.15 19.63
N TRP A 17 16.81 1.39 20.76
CA TRP A 17 18.26 1.57 20.75
C TRP A 17 18.93 1.08 22.04
N ASP A 18 19.70 -0.01 21.94
CA ASP A 18 20.98 -0.11 22.65
C ASP A 18 21.98 0.61 21.73
N ASP A 19 22.29 1.87 22.04
CA ASP A 19 23.33 2.64 21.36
C ASP A 19 24.72 1.96 21.49
N ASP A 20 24.90 1.15 22.53
CA ASP A 20 26.14 0.44 22.86
C ASP A 20 26.52 -0.66 21.86
N ILE A 21 25.56 -1.19 21.08
CA ILE A 21 25.88 -2.25 20.11
C ILE A 21 26.59 -1.66 18.89
N PHE A 22 26.32 -0.42 18.48
CA PHE A 22 26.80 0.13 17.22
C PHE A 22 28.20 0.78 17.27
N GLU A 23 28.64 1.27 18.43
CA GLU A 23 29.98 1.88 18.57
C GLU A 23 31.13 0.86 18.42
N TYR A 24 30.88 -0.41 18.70
CA TYR A 24 31.90 -1.48 18.62
C TYR A 24 32.19 -2.01 17.20
N PHE A 25 31.51 -1.52 16.15
CA PHE A 25 31.51 -2.21 14.85
C PHE A 25 32.70 -1.92 13.92
N PHE A 26 33.54 -0.94 14.23
CA PHE A 26 34.70 -0.59 13.38
C PHE A 26 35.86 -0.03 14.22
N GLU A 27 36.63 -0.92 14.84
CA GLU A 27 37.90 -0.58 15.52
C GLU A 27 39.09 -0.43 14.55
N SER A 28 38.90 -0.48 13.21
CA SER A 28 40.00 -0.35 12.24
C SER A 28 40.01 1.00 11.48
N GLU A 29 41.16 1.68 11.50
CA GLU A 29 41.40 3.07 11.04
C GLU A 29 41.52 3.25 9.52
N ALA A 30 41.40 2.20 8.70
CA ALA A 30 41.60 2.31 7.25
C ALA A 30 40.32 2.77 6.52
N LEU A 31 40.17 4.07 6.30
CA LEU A 31 39.14 4.62 5.41
C LEU A 31 39.49 4.31 3.94
N THR A 32 38.62 3.57 3.27
CA THR A 32 38.71 3.25 1.84
C THR A 32 37.51 3.84 1.09
N TYR A 33 37.71 4.14 -0.20
CA TYR A 33 36.74 4.82 -1.04
C TYR A 33 36.60 4.16 -2.43
N ASP A 34 36.97 2.89 -2.55
CA ASP A 34 37.03 2.20 -3.84
C ASP A 34 35.65 2.08 -4.49
N ILE A 35 34.58 1.88 -3.71
CA ILE A 35 33.19 1.87 -4.21
C ILE A 35 32.85 3.25 -4.80
N ARG A 36 33.21 4.32 -4.10
CA ARG A 36 32.99 5.68 -4.60
C ARG A 36 33.76 5.93 -5.89
N ASP A 37 35.04 5.58 -5.90
CA ASP A 37 35.94 5.98 -6.96
C ASP A 37 35.73 5.11 -8.23
N LYS A 38 35.37 3.83 -8.08
CA LYS A 38 35.22 2.89 -9.19
C LYS A 38 33.77 2.62 -9.63
N ILE A 39 32.79 2.69 -8.70
CA ILE A 39 31.38 2.35 -8.97
C ILE A 39 30.50 3.61 -9.02
N TYR A 40 30.53 4.44 -7.97
CA TYR A 40 29.70 5.65 -7.90
C TYR A 40 30.00 6.62 -9.04
N THR A 41 31.25 6.74 -9.50
CA THR A 41 31.62 7.59 -10.65
C THR A 41 30.84 7.25 -11.93
N LYS A 42 30.62 5.96 -12.22
CA LYS A 42 29.81 5.50 -13.36
C LYS A 42 28.33 5.79 -13.17
N ILE A 43 27.81 5.53 -11.96
CA ILE A 43 26.40 5.80 -11.63
C ILE A 43 26.10 7.29 -11.67
N GLU A 44 27.00 8.13 -11.12
CA GLU A 44 26.88 9.58 -11.15
C GLU A 44 26.91 10.10 -12.59
N ALA A 45 27.82 9.60 -13.43
CA ALA A 45 27.87 9.97 -14.84
C ALA A 45 26.57 9.60 -15.57
N GLY A 46 26.02 8.42 -15.31
CA GLY A 46 24.74 7.99 -15.87
C GLY A 46 23.57 8.85 -15.39
N LEU A 47 23.39 9.04 -14.08
CA LEU A 47 22.28 9.82 -13.53
C LEU A 47 22.37 11.33 -13.80
N LYS A 48 23.53 11.85 -14.21
CA LYS A 48 23.65 13.21 -14.76
C LYS A 48 23.01 13.33 -16.14
N ASP A 49 22.91 12.25 -16.92
CA ASP A 49 22.17 12.20 -18.17
C ASP A 49 20.66 12.08 -17.88
N PRO A 50 19.84 13.10 -18.23
CA PRO A 50 18.39 13.05 -18.00
C PRO A 50 17.69 11.85 -18.64
N LYS A 51 18.24 11.30 -19.72
CA LYS A 51 17.70 10.12 -20.38
C LYS A 51 17.86 8.88 -19.51
N ILE A 52 19.04 8.67 -18.95
CA ILE A 52 19.33 7.52 -18.07
C ILE A 52 18.57 7.67 -16.75
N ASP A 53 18.52 8.88 -16.17
CA ASP A 53 17.69 9.16 -14.97
C ASP A 53 16.22 8.78 -15.21
N ARG A 54 15.64 9.21 -16.33
CA ARG A 54 14.27 8.86 -16.71
C ARG A 54 14.09 7.34 -16.90
N GLN A 55 15.06 6.67 -17.52
CA GLN A 55 15.01 5.22 -17.70
C GLN A 55 15.04 4.47 -16.37
N PHE A 56 15.86 4.91 -15.40
CA PHE A 56 15.86 4.34 -14.06
C PHE A 56 14.50 4.48 -13.35
N ARG A 57 13.88 5.67 -13.43
CA ARG A 57 12.55 5.90 -12.86
C ARG A 57 11.48 5.01 -13.50
N GLN A 58 11.50 4.89 -14.82
CA GLN A 58 10.55 4.04 -15.57
C GLN A 58 10.75 2.55 -15.26
N LEU A 59 11.99 2.09 -15.09
CA LEU A 59 12.28 0.72 -14.69
C LEU A 59 11.71 0.44 -13.29
N SER A 60 11.92 1.38 -12.37
CA SER A 60 11.42 1.29 -11.00
C SER A 60 9.89 1.28 -10.94
N GLU A 61 9.23 2.15 -11.70
CA GLU A 61 7.77 2.20 -11.82
C GLU A 61 7.20 0.88 -12.34
N LYS A 62 7.74 0.37 -13.46
CA LYS A 62 7.34 -0.92 -14.02
C LYS A 62 7.52 -2.08 -13.03
N TYR A 63 8.60 -2.06 -12.25
CA TYR A 63 8.82 -3.08 -11.22
C TYR A 63 7.75 -3.00 -10.12
N LEU A 64 7.45 -1.80 -9.63
CA LEU A 64 6.43 -1.60 -8.58
C LEU A 64 5.03 -1.98 -9.08
N ASP A 65 4.66 -1.59 -10.30
CA ASP A 65 3.37 -1.90 -10.90
C ASP A 65 3.17 -3.40 -11.07
N ARG A 66 4.18 -4.10 -11.61
CA ARG A 66 4.18 -5.56 -11.79
C ARG A 66 3.97 -6.30 -10.47
N ASN A 67 4.48 -5.74 -9.38
CA ASN A 67 4.42 -6.34 -8.05
C ASN A 67 3.34 -5.72 -7.15
N SER A 68 2.47 -4.87 -7.70
CA SER A 68 1.49 -4.08 -6.94
C SER A 68 0.61 -4.96 -6.05
N VAL A 69 0.17 -6.13 -6.51
CA VAL A 69 -0.67 -7.06 -5.75
C VAL A 69 0.01 -7.46 -4.43
N VAL A 70 1.26 -7.95 -4.49
CA VAL A 70 2.04 -8.36 -3.31
C VAL A 70 2.36 -7.17 -2.42
N LEU A 71 2.69 -6.03 -3.02
CA LEU A 71 3.03 -4.79 -2.32
C LEU A 71 1.86 -4.18 -1.55
N HIS A 72 0.61 -4.47 -1.93
CA HIS A 72 -0.60 -4.02 -1.24
C HIS A 72 -1.20 -5.07 -0.29
N GLU A 73 -0.50 -6.20 -0.07
CA GLU A 73 -0.92 -7.16 0.96
C GLU A 73 -0.76 -6.57 2.36
N PRO A 74 -1.67 -6.89 3.31
CA PRO A 74 -1.67 -6.31 4.66
C PRO A 74 -0.48 -6.74 5.53
N GLY A 75 0.20 -7.82 5.14
CA GLY A 75 1.35 -8.36 5.85
C GLY A 75 2.21 -9.24 4.94
N PRO A 76 3.28 -9.85 5.47
CA PRO A 76 4.13 -10.76 4.73
C PRO A 76 3.40 -12.07 4.40
N ILE A 77 2.60 -12.07 3.32
CA ILE A 77 1.83 -13.24 2.87
C ILE A 77 2.52 -13.93 1.71
N THR A 78 2.82 -13.17 0.66
CA THR A 78 3.46 -13.66 -0.55
C THR A 78 4.87 -13.11 -0.67
N GLN A 79 5.80 -13.93 -1.17
CA GLN A 79 7.16 -13.48 -1.43
C GLN A 79 7.16 -12.49 -2.61
N LEU A 80 7.71 -11.29 -2.38
CA LEU A 80 8.03 -10.36 -3.45
C LEU A 80 9.22 -10.89 -4.26
N LEU A 81 9.16 -10.81 -5.59
CA LEU A 81 10.25 -11.27 -6.46
C LEU A 81 11.09 -10.09 -6.97
N PHE A 82 12.38 -10.10 -6.65
CA PHE A 82 13.40 -9.21 -7.21
C PHE A 82 14.38 -10.03 -8.05
N LEU A 83 14.07 -10.19 -9.34
CA LEU A 83 14.72 -11.16 -10.22
C LEU A 83 16.09 -10.66 -10.69
N GLU A 84 16.93 -11.58 -11.19
CA GLU A 84 18.21 -11.24 -11.82
C GLU A 84 18.03 -10.28 -13.02
N THR A 85 16.92 -10.40 -13.75
CA THR A 85 16.57 -9.46 -14.82
C THR A 85 16.34 -8.04 -14.31
N ASP A 86 15.76 -7.88 -13.12
CA ASP A 86 15.53 -6.57 -12.50
C ASP A 86 16.85 -5.97 -12.01
N LYS A 87 17.71 -6.80 -11.38
CA LYS A 87 19.06 -6.39 -10.96
C LYS A 87 19.90 -5.93 -12.15
N ASN A 88 20.01 -6.76 -13.18
CA ASN A 88 20.82 -6.48 -14.36
C ASN A 88 20.25 -5.29 -15.14
N GLY A 89 18.92 -5.19 -15.28
CA GLY A 89 18.30 -4.04 -15.94
C GLY A 89 18.65 -2.69 -15.30
N ILE A 90 18.85 -2.63 -13.98
CA ILE A 90 19.34 -1.41 -13.30
C ILE A 90 20.82 -1.18 -13.61
N LEU A 91 21.66 -2.22 -13.52
CA LEU A 91 23.11 -2.09 -13.72
C LEU A 91 23.49 -1.73 -15.17
N ASP A 92 22.75 -2.28 -16.13
CA ASP A 92 22.96 -2.05 -17.56
C ASP A 92 22.79 -0.56 -17.94
N LEU A 93 21.92 0.18 -17.23
CA LEU A 93 21.77 1.64 -17.41
C LEU A 93 23.07 2.41 -17.14
N PHE A 94 23.96 1.85 -16.32
CA PHE A 94 25.21 2.49 -15.90
C PHE A 94 26.44 1.82 -16.52
N GLY A 95 26.26 0.90 -17.47
CA GLY A 95 27.36 0.12 -18.05
C GLY A 95 28.12 -0.70 -17.00
N LEU A 96 27.37 -1.28 -16.05
CA LEU A 96 27.90 -2.10 -14.97
C LEU A 96 27.32 -3.52 -15.06
N THR A 97 28.11 -4.49 -14.62
CA THR A 97 27.66 -5.85 -14.33
C THR A 97 27.76 -6.13 -12.84
N GLN A 98 27.07 -7.18 -12.37
CA GLN A 98 27.23 -7.63 -10.98
C GLN A 98 28.68 -8.04 -10.67
N ASN A 99 29.40 -8.57 -11.67
CA ASN A 99 30.79 -8.97 -11.48
C ASN A 99 31.73 -7.76 -11.30
N ASP A 100 31.50 -6.67 -12.02
CA ASP A 100 32.30 -5.44 -11.86
C ASP A 100 32.23 -4.93 -10.42
N ILE A 101 31.04 -4.90 -9.84
CA ILE A 101 30.84 -4.49 -8.45
C ILE A 101 31.45 -5.51 -7.50
N ARG A 102 31.24 -6.81 -7.74
CA ARG A 102 31.78 -7.88 -6.88
C ARG A 102 33.31 -7.85 -6.79
N VAL A 103 34.00 -7.56 -7.89
CA VAL A 103 35.47 -7.40 -7.88
C VAL A 103 35.88 -6.26 -6.94
N VAL A 104 35.25 -5.09 -7.07
CA VAL A 104 35.54 -3.94 -6.20
C VAL A 104 35.26 -4.26 -4.73
N VAL A 105 34.12 -4.87 -4.42
CA VAL A 105 33.75 -5.23 -3.04
C VAL A 105 34.74 -6.25 -2.46
N LYS A 106 35.21 -7.24 -3.24
CA LYS A 106 36.24 -8.19 -2.80
C LYS A 106 37.56 -7.52 -2.49
N ASP A 107 38.01 -6.59 -3.34
CA ASP A 107 39.25 -5.84 -3.10
C ASP A 107 39.17 -5.04 -1.80
N VAL A 108 38.05 -4.34 -1.57
CA VAL A 108 37.79 -3.60 -0.32
C VAL A 108 37.77 -4.55 0.88
N THR A 109 37.08 -5.68 0.75
CA THR A 109 36.99 -6.69 1.82
C THR A 109 38.39 -7.19 2.22
N GLN A 110 39.29 -7.37 1.25
CA GLN A 110 40.68 -7.77 1.50
C GLN A 110 41.49 -6.67 2.17
N LYS A 111 41.33 -5.41 1.73
CA LYS A 111 42.02 -4.24 2.30
C LYS A 111 41.65 -4.02 3.78
N LEU A 112 40.38 -4.19 4.11
CA LEU A 112 39.86 -3.95 5.46
C LEU A 112 39.93 -5.17 6.37
N ASN A 113 40.21 -6.35 5.82
CA ASN A 113 40.22 -7.63 6.54
C ASN A 113 38.90 -7.99 7.27
N GLU A 114 37.76 -7.48 6.79
CA GLU A 114 36.44 -7.61 7.44
C GLU A 114 35.47 -8.50 6.64
N LYS A 115 35.86 -9.75 6.40
CA LYS A 115 35.12 -10.67 5.50
C LYS A 115 33.65 -10.89 5.84
N SER A 116 33.30 -10.95 7.12
CA SER A 116 31.91 -11.21 7.57
C SER A 116 30.98 -10.04 7.25
N GLN A 117 31.46 -8.81 7.40
CA GLN A 117 30.68 -7.59 7.24
C GLN A 117 30.28 -7.34 5.78
N PHE A 118 31.17 -7.70 4.85
CA PHE A 118 31.01 -7.48 3.41
C PHE A 118 30.28 -8.63 2.69
N ARG A 119 29.92 -9.72 3.39
CA ARG A 119 29.32 -10.91 2.78
C ARG A 119 28.08 -10.58 1.96
N LEU A 120 27.17 -9.77 2.49
CA LEU A 120 25.94 -9.43 1.78
C LEU A 120 26.22 -8.63 0.49
N ALA A 121 27.14 -7.67 0.55
CA ALA A 121 27.53 -6.87 -0.61
C ALA A 121 28.22 -7.71 -1.69
N ASN A 122 29.01 -8.71 -1.29
CA ASN A 122 29.66 -9.66 -2.21
C ASN A 122 28.65 -10.60 -2.89
N ASP A 123 27.72 -11.14 -2.11
CA ASP A 123 26.72 -12.10 -2.57
C ASP A 123 25.64 -11.41 -3.43
N ASN A 124 25.28 -10.16 -3.10
CA ASN A 124 24.25 -9.38 -3.79
C ASN A 124 24.74 -7.96 -4.13
N PRO A 125 25.51 -7.80 -5.23
CA PRO A 125 26.14 -6.52 -5.59
C PRO A 125 25.15 -5.38 -5.91
N ILE A 126 23.88 -5.70 -6.18
CA ILE A 126 22.83 -4.71 -6.42
C ILE A 126 22.64 -3.74 -5.26
N PHE A 127 22.89 -4.17 -4.01
CA PHE A 127 22.78 -3.30 -2.84
C PHE A 127 23.80 -2.17 -2.83
N VAL A 128 24.99 -2.41 -3.38
CA VAL A 128 26.03 -1.38 -3.53
C VAL A 128 25.61 -0.37 -4.59
N ALA A 129 25.10 -0.84 -5.74
CA ALA A 129 24.60 0.04 -6.79
C ALA A 129 23.44 0.92 -6.30
N LEU A 130 22.45 0.33 -5.61
CA LEU A 130 21.33 1.09 -5.06
C LEU A 130 21.76 2.09 -3.99
N TRP A 131 22.76 1.77 -3.16
CA TRP A 131 23.35 2.74 -2.25
C TRP A 131 24.00 3.92 -2.99
N CYS A 132 24.76 3.66 -4.06
CA CYS A 132 25.34 4.73 -4.90
C CYS A 132 24.26 5.60 -5.56
N ILE A 133 23.16 5.01 -6.01
CA ILE A 133 22.01 5.74 -6.59
C ILE A 133 21.34 6.62 -5.52
N ILE A 134 21.09 6.09 -4.32
CA ILE A 134 20.55 6.87 -3.19
C ILE A 134 21.50 8.04 -2.89
N ARG A 135 22.81 7.75 -2.77
CA ARG A 135 23.84 8.78 -2.53
C ARG A 135 23.74 9.92 -3.54
N TYR A 136 23.66 9.60 -4.83
CA TYR A 136 23.55 10.61 -5.88
C TYR A 136 22.36 11.55 -5.64
N TYR A 137 21.15 11.00 -5.49
CA TYR A 137 19.95 11.81 -5.30
C TYR A 137 19.96 12.57 -3.98
N THR A 138 20.52 11.99 -2.91
CA THR A 138 20.71 12.68 -1.62
C THR A 138 21.61 13.90 -1.79
N LEU A 139 22.75 13.78 -2.47
CA LEU A 139 23.67 14.90 -2.70
C LEU A 139 23.10 15.98 -3.63
N LYS A 140 22.20 15.59 -4.53
CA LYS A 140 21.45 16.52 -5.39
C LYS A 140 20.23 17.14 -4.74
N ASN A 141 19.89 16.74 -3.51
CA ASN A 141 18.63 17.10 -2.84
C ASN A 141 17.39 16.78 -3.68
N ASP A 142 17.45 15.72 -4.50
CA ASP A 142 16.30 15.24 -5.27
C ASP A 142 15.50 14.24 -4.45
N THR A 143 14.53 14.74 -3.70
CA THR A 143 13.67 13.93 -2.82
C THR A 143 12.89 12.87 -3.59
N LYS A 144 12.49 13.13 -4.84
CA LYS A 144 11.76 12.16 -5.65
C LYS A 144 12.67 11.01 -6.08
N GLY A 145 13.88 11.33 -6.53
CA GLY A 145 14.90 10.33 -6.86
C GLY A 145 15.27 9.47 -5.65
N VAL A 146 15.48 10.10 -4.48
CA VAL A 146 15.73 9.39 -3.22
C VAL A 146 14.61 8.40 -2.92
N ASN A 147 13.34 8.82 -2.96
CA ASN A 147 12.21 7.95 -2.62
C ASN A 147 12.10 6.74 -3.56
N ILE A 148 12.33 6.92 -4.87
CA ILE A 148 12.33 5.83 -5.85
C ILE A 148 13.47 4.85 -5.56
N ALA A 149 14.68 5.37 -5.29
CA ALA A 149 15.84 4.53 -5.00
C ALA A 149 15.68 3.76 -3.68
N LEU A 150 15.10 4.38 -2.65
CA LEU A 150 14.74 3.73 -1.39
C LEU A 150 13.69 2.63 -1.59
N ALA A 151 12.66 2.88 -2.40
CA ALA A 151 11.65 1.87 -2.73
C ALA A 151 12.26 0.63 -3.38
N MET A 152 13.13 0.83 -4.37
CA MET A 152 13.84 -0.26 -5.03
C MET A 152 14.77 -1.02 -4.07
N TYR A 153 15.50 -0.31 -3.20
CA TYR A 153 16.34 -0.93 -2.18
C TYR A 153 15.52 -1.78 -1.21
N ALA A 154 14.43 -1.22 -0.68
CA ALA A 154 13.57 -1.90 0.28
C ALA A 154 12.96 -3.18 -0.33
N CYS A 155 12.54 -3.11 -1.59
CA CYS A 155 12.04 -4.25 -2.35
C CYS A 155 13.12 -5.31 -2.65
N ALA A 156 14.36 -4.90 -2.89
CA ALA A 156 15.46 -5.83 -3.16
C ALA A 156 15.91 -6.60 -1.91
N ALA A 157 15.82 -6.00 -0.72
CA ALA A 157 16.21 -6.61 0.55
C ALA A 157 15.17 -7.64 1.06
N TYR A 158 13.90 -7.34 0.86
CA TYR A 158 12.77 -8.09 1.41
C TYR A 158 12.71 -9.59 1.04
N PRO A 159 12.97 -10.05 -0.19
CA PRO A 159 12.77 -11.46 -0.58
C PRO A 159 13.59 -12.44 0.28
N SER A 160 14.84 -12.07 0.60
CA SER A 160 15.73 -12.89 1.43
C SER A 160 15.33 -12.93 2.90
N ILE A 161 14.66 -11.88 3.37
CA ILE A 161 14.13 -11.78 4.73
C ILE A 161 12.83 -12.55 4.83
N PHE A 162 11.97 -12.42 3.82
CA PHE A 162 10.73 -13.17 3.71
C PHE A 162 11.00 -14.68 3.74
N ASP A 163 11.88 -15.18 2.87
CA ASP A 163 12.19 -16.61 2.77
C ASP A 163 12.70 -17.21 4.09
N LYS A 164 13.42 -16.41 4.90
CA LYS A 164 13.92 -16.81 6.22
C LYS A 164 12.78 -17.11 7.21
N TYR A 165 11.65 -16.42 7.13
CA TYR A 165 10.54 -16.53 8.10
C TYR A 165 9.31 -17.23 7.54
N PHE A 166 9.08 -17.12 6.24
CA PHE A 166 7.88 -17.58 5.52
C PHE A 166 8.27 -18.34 4.24
N LYS A 167 9.20 -19.31 4.35
CA LYS A 167 9.76 -20.09 3.24
C LYS A 167 8.73 -20.66 2.25
N HIS A 168 7.53 -20.99 2.74
CA HIS A 168 6.44 -21.56 1.94
C HIS A 168 5.27 -20.59 1.75
N GLY A 169 5.48 -19.30 1.99
CA GLY A 169 4.41 -18.31 2.15
C GLY A 169 3.76 -18.40 3.54
N ALA A 170 2.98 -17.37 3.87
CA ALA A 170 2.14 -17.39 5.06
C ALA A 170 0.69 -17.73 4.68
N ASN A 171 -0.03 -18.44 5.55
CA ASN A 171 -1.48 -18.59 5.40
C ASN A 171 -2.12 -17.20 5.50
N ARG A 172 -2.83 -16.80 4.44
CA ARG A 172 -3.40 -15.45 4.33
C ARG A 172 -4.41 -15.16 5.44
N GLY A 173 -5.26 -16.12 5.79
CA GLY A 173 -6.26 -15.97 6.87
C GLY A 173 -5.62 -15.77 8.23
N VAL A 174 -4.60 -16.56 8.57
CA VAL A 174 -3.83 -16.40 9.82
C VAL A 174 -3.08 -15.07 9.84
N MET A 175 -2.50 -14.65 8.71
CA MET A 175 -1.78 -13.39 8.63
C MET A 175 -2.72 -12.19 8.77
N MET A 176 -3.88 -12.19 8.13
CA MET A 176 -4.87 -11.12 8.30
C MET A 176 -5.34 -11.02 9.75
N TYR A 177 -5.71 -12.15 10.37
CA TYR A 177 -6.03 -12.18 11.79
C TYR A 177 -4.91 -11.62 12.65
N THR A 178 -3.66 -12.01 12.33
CA THR A 178 -2.48 -11.54 13.04
C THR A 178 -2.38 -10.03 12.95
N ILE A 179 -2.32 -9.47 11.73
CA ILE A 179 -2.21 -8.02 11.50
C ILE A 179 -3.35 -7.26 12.19
N ASP A 180 -4.59 -7.73 12.10
CA ASP A 180 -5.74 -7.05 12.70
C ASP A 180 -5.63 -6.95 14.22
N ASN A 181 -5.06 -7.98 14.87
CA ASN A 181 -4.88 -8.06 16.32
C ASN A 181 -3.51 -7.53 16.81
N LEU A 182 -2.66 -7.01 15.93
CA LEU A 182 -1.44 -6.31 16.34
C LEU A 182 -1.79 -4.92 16.90
N THR A 183 -0.98 -4.45 17.86
CA THR A 183 -1.03 -3.05 18.30
C THR A 183 -0.32 -2.12 17.32
N ASN A 184 -0.57 -0.81 17.40
CA ASN A 184 0.05 0.19 16.50
C ASN A 184 1.58 0.31 16.60
N LYS A 185 2.22 -0.38 17.57
CA LYS A 185 3.69 -0.48 17.67
C LYS A 185 4.32 -1.30 16.53
N PHE A 186 3.53 -2.10 15.82
CA PHE A 186 4.01 -2.91 14.70
C PHE A 186 3.89 -2.12 13.40
N THR A 187 5.01 -1.98 12.68
CA THR A 187 5.06 -1.19 11.43
C THR A 187 4.05 -1.64 10.38
N PHE A 188 3.81 -2.96 10.25
CA PHE A 188 2.79 -3.48 9.33
C PHE A 188 1.36 -3.09 9.72
N LYS A 189 1.04 -3.00 11.02
CA LYS A 189 -0.25 -2.51 11.50
C LYS A 189 -0.43 -1.04 11.17
N LEU A 190 0.58 -0.22 11.45
CA LEU A 190 0.53 1.23 11.23
C LEU A 190 0.45 1.58 9.74
N ALA A 191 1.20 0.85 8.91
CA ALA A 191 1.32 1.14 7.48
C ALA A 191 0.21 0.51 6.61
N ASN A 192 -0.64 -0.35 7.17
CA ASN A 192 -1.75 -1.08 6.54
C ASN A 192 -1.39 -2.03 5.38
N HIS A 193 -0.24 -1.87 4.73
CA HIS A 193 0.19 -2.72 3.62
C HIS A 193 1.72 -2.86 3.55
N THR A 194 2.17 -3.89 2.85
CA THR A 194 3.58 -4.31 2.79
C THR A 194 4.49 -3.22 2.26
N PHE A 195 4.12 -2.54 1.18
CA PHE A 195 4.92 -1.44 0.63
C PHE A 195 5.06 -0.28 1.62
N GLY A 196 3.97 0.09 2.31
CA GLY A 196 4.00 1.12 3.34
C GLY A 196 4.96 0.73 4.47
N ALA A 197 4.91 -0.53 4.92
CA ALA A 197 5.80 -1.01 5.98
C ALA A 197 7.28 -1.00 5.56
N LEU A 198 7.57 -1.44 4.33
CA LEU A 198 8.92 -1.41 3.75
C LEU A 198 9.46 0.01 3.61
N MET A 199 8.62 0.94 3.13
CA MET A 199 8.97 2.35 3.01
C MET A 199 9.18 3.01 4.38
N THR A 200 8.32 2.75 5.36
CA THR A 200 8.50 3.26 6.73
C THR A 200 9.82 2.77 7.33
N SER A 201 10.12 1.48 7.20
CA SER A 201 11.37 0.89 7.70
C SER A 201 12.60 1.53 7.06
N ILE A 202 12.67 1.62 5.73
CA ILE A 202 13.87 2.15 5.07
C ILE A 202 14.02 3.66 5.24
N ASN A 203 12.91 4.42 5.35
CA ASN A 203 12.98 5.85 5.60
C ASN A 203 13.54 6.16 7.00
N ALA A 204 13.25 5.32 7.99
CA ALA A 204 13.87 5.43 9.31
C ALA A 204 15.40 5.25 9.22
N SER A 205 15.86 4.21 8.52
CA SER A 205 17.30 4.00 8.26
C SER A 205 17.91 5.16 7.47
N TYR A 206 17.19 5.70 6.47
CA TYR A 206 17.61 6.86 5.70
C TYR A 206 17.77 8.10 6.56
N LYS A 207 16.77 8.45 7.38
CA LYS A 207 16.83 9.63 8.27
C LYS A 207 18.05 9.56 9.18
N PHE A 208 18.34 8.38 9.74
CA PHE A 208 19.49 8.15 10.61
C PHE A 208 20.84 8.25 9.87
N LEU A 209 20.95 7.62 8.70
CA LEU A 209 22.23 7.54 7.97
C LEU A 209 22.45 8.66 6.93
N LYS A 210 21.46 9.52 6.68
CA LYS A 210 21.52 10.62 5.71
C LYS A 210 22.80 11.46 5.80
N PRO A 211 23.30 11.86 6.99
CA PRO A 211 24.51 12.68 7.09
C PRO A 211 25.77 12.01 6.52
N PHE A 212 25.85 10.68 6.59
CA PHE A 212 27.03 9.90 6.21
C PHE A 212 27.15 9.64 4.70
N PHE A 213 26.09 9.90 3.93
CA PHE A 213 26.16 9.79 2.46
C PHE A 213 27.16 10.76 1.83
N LYS A 214 27.49 11.88 2.50
CA LYS A 214 28.50 12.83 2.00
C LYS A 214 29.91 12.23 1.99
N ASP A 215 30.29 11.54 3.05
CA ASP A 215 31.61 10.90 3.19
C ASP A 215 31.85 9.90 2.05
N GLY A 216 30.90 8.98 1.87
CA GLY A 216 30.95 8.01 0.78
C GLY A 216 32.09 7.01 0.88
N SER A 217 32.64 6.78 2.08
CA SER A 217 33.57 5.67 2.32
C SER A 217 32.89 4.32 2.12
N ASP A 218 33.71 3.31 1.88
CA ASP A 218 33.25 1.94 1.70
C ASP A 218 32.57 1.41 2.98
N LYS A 219 33.05 1.84 4.16
CA LYS A 219 32.45 1.58 5.48
C LYS A 219 31.01 2.08 5.56
N GLU A 220 30.72 3.30 5.13
CA GLU A 220 29.36 3.85 5.20
C GLU A 220 28.41 3.16 4.21
N CYS A 221 28.92 2.67 3.07
CA CYS A 221 28.16 1.79 2.19
C CYS A 221 27.76 0.49 2.91
N ILE A 222 28.70 -0.18 3.58
CA ILE A 222 28.40 -1.42 4.31
C ILE A 222 27.48 -1.17 5.51
N ARG A 223 27.70 -0.08 6.25
CA ARG A 223 26.85 0.33 7.37
C ARG A 223 25.40 0.51 6.92
N TRP A 224 25.18 1.17 5.78
CA TRP A 224 23.86 1.28 5.16
C TRP A 224 23.25 -0.10 4.87
N ILE A 225 24.01 -0.96 4.19
CA ILE A 225 23.54 -2.28 3.75
C ILE A 225 23.11 -3.15 4.94
N GLN A 226 23.93 -3.18 5.99
CA GLN A 226 23.63 -3.93 7.20
C GLN A 226 22.44 -3.34 7.95
N ARG A 227 22.38 -2.01 8.07
CA ARG A 227 21.31 -1.33 8.79
C ARG A 227 19.94 -1.62 8.20
N VAL A 228 19.77 -1.42 6.89
CA VAL A 228 18.49 -1.65 6.22
C VAL A 228 18.07 -3.12 6.34
N ARG A 229 19.01 -4.06 6.15
CA ARG A 229 18.73 -5.50 6.32
C ARG A 229 18.27 -5.82 7.75
N ASN A 230 18.94 -5.25 8.76
CA ASN A 230 18.63 -5.52 10.17
C ASN A 230 17.28 -4.94 10.58
N ASP A 231 16.97 -3.71 10.14
CA ASP A 231 15.70 -3.04 10.44
C ASP A 231 14.53 -3.83 9.83
N GLN A 232 14.62 -4.18 8.54
CA GLN A 232 13.58 -4.99 7.88
C GLN A 232 13.48 -6.40 8.47
N ASN A 233 14.61 -7.05 8.78
CA ASN A 233 14.62 -8.37 9.42
C ASN A 233 13.91 -8.34 10.77
N SER A 234 14.19 -7.34 11.59
CA SER A 234 13.56 -7.17 12.90
C SER A 234 12.06 -6.90 12.77
N MET A 235 11.66 -6.04 11.82
CA MET A 235 10.26 -5.76 11.51
C MET A 235 9.49 -7.03 11.12
N VAL A 236 10.00 -7.83 10.17
CA VAL A 236 9.35 -9.06 9.71
C VAL A 236 9.36 -10.14 10.80
N LYS A 237 10.46 -10.29 11.56
CA LYS A 237 10.55 -11.26 12.66
C LYS A 237 9.48 -11.02 13.73
N LYS A 238 9.24 -9.77 14.10
CA LYS A 238 8.21 -9.40 15.09
C LYS A 238 6.82 -9.87 14.66
N VAL A 239 6.45 -9.66 13.40
CA VAL A 239 5.18 -10.14 12.84
C VAL A 239 5.15 -11.67 12.75
N CYS A 240 6.22 -12.30 12.28
CA CYS A 240 6.35 -13.75 12.23
C CYS A 240 6.12 -14.40 13.60
N ASN A 241 6.67 -13.84 14.67
CA ASN A 241 6.50 -14.39 16.02
C ASN A 241 5.02 -14.41 16.45
N GLU A 242 4.26 -13.36 16.17
CA GLU A 242 2.83 -13.32 16.47
C GLU A 242 2.03 -14.23 15.52
N TYR A 243 2.39 -14.25 14.24
CA TYR A 243 1.80 -15.16 13.26
C TYR A 243 1.93 -16.63 13.69
N MET A 244 3.11 -17.07 14.12
CA MET A 244 3.34 -18.46 14.52
C MET A 244 2.52 -18.83 15.77
N LYS A 245 2.34 -17.89 16.71
CA LYS A 245 1.46 -18.08 17.88
C LYS A 245 0.00 -18.25 17.45
N ASN A 246 -0.47 -17.42 16.53
CA ASN A 246 -1.85 -17.47 16.04
C ASN A 246 -2.10 -18.72 15.19
N HIS A 247 -1.16 -19.08 14.32
CA HIS A 247 -1.18 -20.30 13.54
C HIS A 247 -1.28 -21.54 14.43
N ALA A 248 -0.45 -21.64 15.48
CA ALA A 248 -0.47 -22.75 16.42
C ALA A 248 -1.78 -22.86 17.21
N LYS A 249 -2.49 -21.73 17.41
CA LYS A 249 -3.80 -21.67 18.05
C LYS A 249 -4.97 -21.87 17.09
N GLY A 250 -4.73 -22.03 15.79
CA GLY A 250 -5.77 -22.10 14.76
C GLY A 250 -6.54 -20.79 14.57
N LEU A 251 -5.98 -19.66 14.99
CA LEU A 251 -6.61 -18.34 14.85
C LEU A 251 -6.37 -17.82 13.43
N MET A 252 -7.46 -17.69 12.67
CA MET A 252 -7.42 -17.19 11.31
C MET A 252 -8.72 -16.49 10.95
N VAL A 253 -8.62 -15.50 10.06
CA VAL A 253 -9.77 -15.04 9.29
C VAL A 253 -10.11 -16.14 8.29
N LYS A 254 -11.31 -16.70 8.35
CA LYS A 254 -11.78 -17.65 7.34
C LYS A 254 -11.86 -16.93 6.00
N MET A 255 -11.09 -17.41 5.04
CA MET A 255 -11.15 -16.94 3.66
C MET A 255 -12.10 -17.82 2.88
N THR A 256 -13.01 -17.22 2.12
CA THR A 256 -14.05 -17.89 1.32
C THR A 256 -13.50 -18.83 0.22
N ALA A 257 -12.18 -19.02 0.12
CA ALA A 257 -11.53 -19.94 -0.81
C ALA A 257 -11.29 -21.36 -0.26
N ASP A 258 -11.29 -21.57 1.06
CA ASP A 258 -10.97 -22.87 1.68
C ASP A 258 -12.24 -23.68 2.07
N SER A 259 -13.44 -23.13 1.85
CA SER A 259 -14.72 -23.75 2.20
C SER A 259 -15.27 -24.69 1.13
N PHE A 260 -14.42 -25.56 0.56
CA PHE A 260 -14.87 -26.68 -0.28
C PHE A 260 -14.60 -28.06 0.33
N GLU A 261 -14.03 -28.12 1.53
CA GLU A 261 -13.94 -29.38 2.28
C GLU A 261 -14.46 -29.21 3.70
N ASP A 262 -15.49 -29.99 3.95
CA ASP A 262 -16.07 -30.40 5.21
C ASP A 262 -17.26 -29.63 5.79
N ASN A 263 -18.33 -30.43 5.97
CA ASN A 263 -19.63 -30.06 6.48
C ASN A 263 -19.52 -29.61 7.95
N SER A 264 -19.66 -28.31 8.19
CA SER A 264 -20.18 -27.83 9.48
C SER A 264 -21.07 -26.61 9.25
N PHE A 265 -22.38 -26.83 9.30
CA PHE A 265 -23.38 -25.79 9.46
C PHE A 265 -23.16 -25.10 10.82
N VAL A 266 -22.61 -23.89 10.83
CA VAL A 266 -22.65 -22.97 11.99
C VAL A 266 -22.72 -21.52 11.48
N ASP A 267 -23.93 -20.95 11.56
CA ASP A 267 -24.34 -19.53 11.51
C ASP A 267 -23.51 -18.52 10.68
N ASP A 268 -23.87 -18.37 9.41
CA ASP A 268 -23.31 -17.47 8.38
C ASP A 268 -23.84 -16.01 8.40
N VAL A 269 -24.24 -15.46 9.55
CA VAL A 269 -24.84 -14.10 9.59
C VAL A 269 -23.86 -13.01 10.03
N GLU A 270 -22.83 -13.32 10.82
CA GLU A 270 -21.91 -12.29 11.36
C GLU A 270 -20.71 -11.96 10.44
N ASN A 271 -20.24 -12.92 9.64
CA ASN A 271 -18.99 -12.77 8.88
C ASN A 271 -19.16 -12.07 7.51
N ASN A 272 -20.39 -12.03 6.99
CA ASN A 272 -20.73 -11.42 5.70
C ASN A 272 -20.70 -9.88 5.73
N THR A 273 -20.98 -9.30 6.90
CA THR A 273 -20.99 -7.84 7.14
C THR A 273 -19.59 -7.23 6.98
N SER A 274 -18.53 -7.94 7.38
CA SER A 274 -17.15 -7.42 7.36
C SER A 274 -16.60 -7.18 5.95
N ILE A 275 -16.88 -8.07 4.99
CA ILE A 275 -16.40 -7.90 3.59
C ILE A 275 -17.11 -6.72 2.92
N VAL A 276 -18.40 -6.61 3.17
CA VAL A 276 -19.23 -5.51 2.64
C VAL A 276 -18.84 -4.17 3.27
N ASP A 277 -18.55 -4.14 4.57
CA ASP A 277 -18.05 -2.97 5.30
C ASP A 277 -16.70 -2.48 4.72
N ILE A 278 -15.71 -3.36 4.56
CA ILE A 278 -14.41 -2.99 3.97
C ILE A 278 -14.55 -2.46 2.54
N ALA A 279 -15.38 -3.12 1.71
CA ALA A 279 -15.66 -2.67 0.35
C ALA A 279 -16.35 -1.30 0.34
N ALA A 280 -17.32 -1.09 1.23
CA ALA A 280 -18.04 0.17 1.37
C ALA A 280 -17.12 1.31 1.82
N GLN A 281 -16.28 1.09 2.82
CA GLN A 281 -15.29 2.06 3.30
C GLN A 281 -14.32 2.48 2.19
N LYS A 282 -13.84 1.52 1.39
CA LYS A 282 -12.96 1.80 0.24
C LYS A 282 -13.67 2.68 -0.81
N VAL A 283 -14.92 2.35 -1.15
CA VAL A 283 -15.71 3.14 -2.11
C VAL A 283 -15.99 4.53 -1.56
N CYS A 284 -16.45 4.64 -0.31
CA CYS A 284 -16.77 5.90 0.34
C CYS A 284 -15.55 6.82 0.43
N LEU A 285 -14.41 6.30 0.88
CA LEU A 285 -13.16 7.04 0.92
C LEU A 285 -12.75 7.50 -0.49
N GLY A 286 -12.86 6.62 -1.49
CA GLY A 286 -12.63 6.95 -2.90
C GLY A 286 -13.52 8.07 -3.43
N MET A 287 -14.78 8.14 -2.99
CA MET A 287 -15.71 9.21 -3.36
C MET A 287 -15.39 10.54 -2.68
N ILE A 288 -15.07 10.53 -1.38
CA ILE A 288 -14.80 11.75 -0.60
C ILE A 288 -13.46 12.38 -1.03
N THR A 289 -12.44 11.56 -1.29
CA THR A 289 -11.08 12.05 -1.55
C THR A 289 -10.82 12.52 -2.97
N ASN A 290 -11.55 12.02 -3.97
CA ASN A 290 -11.24 12.27 -5.38
C ASN A 290 -12.00 13.45 -6.02
N ASN A 291 -12.68 14.28 -5.22
CA ASN A 291 -13.70 15.22 -5.72
C ASN A 291 -14.80 14.51 -6.55
N ILE A 292 -15.84 15.25 -6.97
CA ILE A 292 -16.90 14.67 -7.80
C ILE A 292 -16.33 14.30 -9.19
N ASP A 293 -16.43 13.01 -9.54
CA ASP A 293 -16.07 12.53 -10.86
C ASP A 293 -17.06 13.07 -11.89
N LEU A 294 -16.56 13.95 -12.77
CA LEU A 294 -17.38 14.68 -13.72
C LEU A 294 -18.03 13.78 -14.77
N GLN A 295 -17.41 12.64 -15.10
CA GLN A 295 -17.91 11.68 -16.09
C GLN A 295 -19.01 10.81 -15.48
N LEU A 296 -18.83 10.36 -14.22
CA LEU A 296 -19.87 9.62 -13.51
C LEU A 296 -21.09 10.52 -13.22
N ALA A 297 -20.87 11.77 -12.82
CA ALA A 297 -21.93 12.74 -12.58
C ALA A 297 -22.73 13.05 -13.86
N GLU A 298 -22.04 13.20 -15.00
CA GLU A 298 -22.71 13.41 -16.30
C GLU A 298 -23.54 12.20 -16.72
N THR A 299 -23.01 10.99 -16.55
CA THR A 299 -23.71 9.73 -16.85
C THR A 299 -24.96 9.58 -15.98
N SER A 300 -24.82 9.84 -14.68
CA SER A 300 -25.91 9.74 -13.70
C SER A 300 -27.02 10.75 -13.96
N ALA A 301 -26.65 11.99 -14.33
CA ALA A 301 -27.61 13.03 -14.69
C ALA A 301 -28.41 12.67 -15.95
N LYS A 302 -27.73 12.14 -16.98
CA LYS A 302 -28.36 11.69 -18.23
C LYS A 302 -29.35 10.55 -17.99
N TRP A 303 -28.97 9.53 -17.22
CA TRP A 303 -29.82 8.37 -16.91
C TRP A 303 -31.03 8.72 -16.03
N SER A 304 -30.94 9.83 -15.32
CA SER A 304 -32.00 10.36 -14.47
C SER A 304 -32.77 11.53 -15.05
N GLN A 305 -32.44 11.96 -16.28
CA GLN A 305 -33.10 13.06 -16.99
C GLN A 305 -33.13 14.38 -16.18
N ILE A 306 -31.99 14.73 -15.56
CA ILE A 306 -31.80 16.01 -14.86
C ILE A 306 -30.65 16.81 -15.45
N SER A 307 -30.53 18.08 -15.05
CA SER A 307 -29.38 18.92 -15.41
C SER A 307 -28.08 18.37 -14.83
N VAL A 308 -27.04 18.26 -15.65
CA VAL A 308 -25.67 17.90 -15.21
C VAL A 308 -25.14 18.90 -14.18
N VAL A 309 -25.48 20.19 -14.34
CA VAL A 309 -25.06 21.25 -13.43
C VAL A 309 -25.70 21.05 -12.05
N ASP A 310 -27.01 20.80 -12.00
CA ASP A 310 -27.70 20.54 -10.74
C ASP A 310 -27.20 19.24 -10.09
N CYS A 311 -26.99 18.17 -10.89
CA CYS A 311 -26.47 16.90 -10.39
C CYS A 311 -25.13 17.10 -9.68
N ARG A 312 -24.18 17.79 -10.33
CA ARG A 312 -22.88 18.12 -9.72
C ARG A 312 -23.03 18.94 -8.45
N PHE A 313 -23.87 19.98 -8.48
CA PHE A 313 -24.11 20.83 -7.32
C PHE A 313 -24.61 20.05 -6.11
N TYR A 314 -25.61 19.16 -6.30
CA TYR A 314 -26.13 18.35 -5.20
C TYR A 314 -25.14 17.29 -4.74
N LEU A 315 -24.41 16.65 -5.66
CA LEU A 315 -23.37 15.69 -5.30
C LEU A 315 -22.26 16.34 -4.45
N THR A 316 -21.82 17.57 -4.75
CA THR A 316 -20.83 18.29 -3.93
C THR A 316 -21.31 18.55 -2.50
N LYS A 317 -22.62 18.68 -2.27
CA LYS A 317 -23.18 18.82 -0.92
C LYS A 317 -23.30 17.50 -0.16
N ILE A 318 -23.48 16.41 -0.89
CA ILE A 318 -23.78 15.08 -0.33
C ILE A 318 -22.49 14.29 -0.10
N ILE A 319 -21.56 14.31 -1.06
CA ILE A 319 -20.30 13.56 -0.99
C ILE A 319 -19.28 14.39 -0.21
N THR A 320 -19.45 14.41 1.10
CA THR A 320 -18.61 15.14 2.04
C THR A 320 -18.22 14.24 3.22
N LYS A 321 -17.22 14.66 3.99
CA LYS A 321 -16.79 13.94 5.19
C LYS A 321 -17.90 13.88 6.25
N ASP A 322 -18.73 14.91 6.35
CA ASP A 322 -19.84 14.96 7.32
C ASP A 322 -20.91 13.88 7.06
N ASN A 323 -21.03 13.43 5.81
CA ASN A 323 -21.98 12.38 5.42
C ASN A 323 -21.36 10.99 5.35
N GLU A 324 -20.09 10.80 5.75
CA GLU A 324 -19.35 9.55 5.59
C GLU A 324 -20.07 8.33 6.16
N GLU A 325 -20.60 8.43 7.39
CA GLU A 325 -21.33 7.34 8.04
C GLU A 325 -22.56 6.92 7.23
N SER A 326 -23.35 7.90 6.79
CA SER A 326 -24.53 7.64 5.94
C SER A 326 -24.19 7.09 4.56
N LEU A 327 -23.04 7.50 4.00
CA LEU A 327 -22.54 7.01 2.71
C LEU A 327 -22.07 5.56 2.83
N ASN A 328 -21.32 5.22 3.87
CA ASN A 328 -20.91 3.85 4.17
C ASN A 328 -22.13 2.95 4.36
N ALA A 329 -23.06 3.32 5.24
CA ALA A 329 -24.27 2.53 5.48
C ALA A 329 -25.10 2.30 4.21
N PHE A 330 -25.16 3.29 3.33
CA PHE A 330 -25.83 3.17 2.03
C PHE A 330 -25.11 2.16 1.11
N ILE A 331 -23.79 2.29 0.97
CA ILE A 331 -22.99 1.43 0.10
C ILE A 331 -23.00 -0.01 0.62
N GLU A 332 -22.87 -0.19 1.93
CA GLU A 332 -22.99 -1.49 2.60
C GLU A 332 -24.34 -2.12 2.28
N SER A 333 -25.43 -1.38 2.45
CA SER A 333 -26.77 -1.89 2.16
C SER A 333 -26.93 -2.33 0.70
N VAL A 334 -26.36 -1.59 -0.25
CA VAL A 334 -26.39 -1.97 -1.67
C VAL A 334 -25.60 -3.26 -1.93
N LEU A 335 -24.38 -3.33 -1.42
CA LEU A 335 -23.49 -4.47 -1.63
C LEU A 335 -24.00 -5.73 -0.91
N PHE A 336 -24.59 -5.57 0.28
CA PHE A 336 -25.15 -6.67 1.05
C PHE A 336 -26.30 -7.33 0.28
N ILE A 337 -27.26 -6.54 -0.22
CA ILE A 337 -28.39 -7.10 -0.97
C ILE A 337 -27.89 -7.76 -2.26
N TYR A 338 -26.96 -7.12 -2.98
CA TYR A 338 -26.45 -7.67 -4.23
C TYR A 338 -25.69 -9.00 -4.04
N LEU A 339 -24.76 -9.05 -3.08
CA LEU A 339 -23.87 -10.19 -2.91
C LEU A 339 -24.52 -11.33 -2.12
N TYR A 340 -25.35 -11.02 -1.13
CA TYR A 340 -25.86 -12.02 -0.19
C TYR A 340 -27.33 -12.35 -0.41
N ASP A 341 -28.20 -11.35 -0.51
CA ASP A 341 -29.64 -11.62 -0.70
C ASP A 341 -29.91 -12.19 -2.11
N GLU A 342 -29.24 -11.63 -3.12
CA GLU A 342 -29.36 -12.05 -4.52
C GLU A 342 -28.27 -13.05 -4.94
N LYS A 343 -27.32 -13.36 -4.05
CA LYS A 343 -26.26 -14.37 -4.23
C LYS A 343 -25.34 -14.15 -5.44
N HIS A 344 -25.08 -12.89 -5.81
CA HIS A 344 -24.11 -12.55 -6.86
C HIS A 344 -22.65 -12.64 -6.38
N LYS A 345 -21.70 -12.78 -7.31
CA LYS A 345 -20.27 -12.78 -6.97
C LYS A 345 -19.73 -11.36 -6.92
N THR A 346 -18.68 -11.15 -6.13
CA THR A 346 -17.96 -9.86 -6.05
C THR A 346 -17.38 -9.41 -7.39
N GLU A 347 -16.98 -10.34 -8.25
CA GLU A 347 -16.53 -10.08 -9.63
C GLU A 347 -17.62 -9.44 -10.49
N ASP A 348 -18.89 -9.76 -10.20
CA ASP A 348 -20.03 -9.28 -10.98
C ASP A 348 -20.34 -7.80 -10.73
N ILE A 349 -19.80 -7.19 -9.67
CA ILE A 349 -19.94 -5.76 -9.37
C ILE A 349 -19.45 -4.90 -10.54
N LYS A 350 -18.38 -5.30 -11.23
CA LYS A 350 -17.83 -4.57 -12.39
C LYS A 350 -18.60 -4.82 -13.69
N SER A 351 -19.56 -5.73 -13.67
CA SER A 351 -20.31 -6.12 -14.85
C SER A 351 -21.46 -5.15 -15.16
N LYS A 352 -22.00 -5.25 -16.38
CA LYS A 352 -23.25 -4.57 -16.73
C LYS A 352 -24.45 -5.11 -15.94
N GLN A 353 -24.36 -6.33 -15.40
CA GLN A 353 -25.45 -6.96 -14.65
C GLN A 353 -25.69 -6.24 -13.31
N PHE A 354 -24.63 -5.76 -12.65
CA PHE A 354 -24.75 -4.95 -11.43
C PHE A 354 -25.53 -3.65 -11.67
N LEU A 355 -25.29 -2.98 -12.81
CA LEU A 355 -26.05 -1.78 -13.17
C LEU A 355 -27.49 -2.08 -13.54
N SER A 356 -27.75 -3.20 -14.23
CA SER A 356 -29.12 -3.66 -14.50
C SER A 356 -29.87 -3.94 -13.20
N TYR A 357 -29.22 -4.59 -12.24
CA TYR A 357 -29.76 -4.83 -10.91
C TYR A 357 -30.09 -3.53 -10.15
N GLY A 358 -29.25 -2.49 -10.29
CA GLY A 358 -29.51 -1.17 -9.71
C GLY A 358 -30.87 -0.57 -10.07
N ILE A 359 -31.40 -0.86 -11.26
CA ILE A 359 -32.75 -0.42 -11.69
C ILE A 359 -33.82 -1.05 -10.80
N ASP A 360 -33.69 -2.34 -10.54
CA ASP A 360 -34.66 -3.10 -9.76
C ASP A 360 -34.57 -2.75 -8.28
N LEU A 361 -33.36 -2.58 -7.75
CA LEU A 361 -33.15 -2.14 -6.37
C LEU A 361 -33.78 -0.77 -6.09
N PHE A 362 -33.60 0.21 -6.98
CA PHE A 362 -34.22 1.54 -6.82
C PHE A 362 -35.75 1.50 -6.82
N ARG A 363 -36.37 0.50 -7.46
CA ARG A 363 -37.84 0.35 -7.53
C ARG A 363 -38.44 -0.30 -6.29
N ARG A 364 -37.66 -0.96 -5.42
CA ARG A 364 -38.13 -1.70 -4.23
C ARG A 364 -38.54 -0.79 -3.05
N THR A 365 -39.15 0.36 -3.31
CA THR A 365 -39.40 1.44 -2.32
C THR A 365 -40.39 1.11 -1.19
N ASN A 366 -41.05 -0.05 -1.24
CA ASN A 366 -41.96 -0.59 -0.21
C ASN A 366 -41.53 -2.01 0.20
N SER A 367 -40.33 -2.15 0.77
CA SER A 367 -39.82 -3.40 1.32
C SER A 367 -39.74 -3.35 2.84
N ASN A 368 -39.96 -4.50 3.49
CA ASN A 368 -39.68 -4.69 4.93
C ASN A 368 -38.19 -4.97 5.19
N ASP A 369 -37.39 -5.06 4.13
CA ASP A 369 -35.94 -5.25 4.19
C ASP A 369 -35.24 -4.02 4.80
N LYS A 370 -34.41 -4.27 5.82
CA LYS A 370 -33.68 -3.23 6.56
C LYS A 370 -32.71 -2.47 5.65
N ASN A 371 -31.99 -3.16 4.76
CA ASN A 371 -31.01 -2.56 3.85
C ASN A 371 -31.72 -1.70 2.79
N VAL A 372 -32.84 -2.17 2.24
CA VAL A 372 -33.66 -1.39 1.31
C VAL A 372 -34.22 -0.12 1.99
N LYS A 373 -34.60 -0.23 3.27
CA LYS A 373 -35.04 0.92 4.06
C LYS A 373 -33.89 1.91 4.29
N THR A 374 -32.70 1.46 4.68
CA THR A 374 -31.50 2.31 4.84
C THR A 374 -31.18 3.09 3.56
N ILE A 375 -31.22 2.43 2.39
CA ILE A 375 -31.00 3.06 1.08
C ILE A 375 -32.01 4.20 0.85
N LYS A 376 -33.29 3.94 1.11
CA LYS A 376 -34.37 4.91 0.92
C LYS A 376 -34.23 6.10 1.88
N ASP A 377 -34.03 5.82 3.17
CA ASP A 377 -33.97 6.83 4.22
C ASP A 377 -32.77 7.78 3.99
N ASN A 378 -31.61 7.25 3.58
CA ASN A 378 -30.44 8.06 3.25
C ASN A 378 -30.67 8.93 2.00
N LEU A 379 -31.31 8.41 0.95
CA LEU A 379 -31.65 9.21 -0.24
C LEU A 379 -32.63 10.34 0.09
N ASP A 380 -33.62 10.08 0.94
CA ASP A 380 -34.60 11.09 1.37
C ASP A 380 -33.95 12.14 2.28
N MET A 381 -33.10 11.72 3.21
CA MET A 381 -32.30 12.61 4.07
C MET A 381 -31.42 13.53 3.23
N TRP A 382 -30.58 12.98 2.35
CA TRP A 382 -29.70 13.78 1.50
C TRP A 382 -30.46 14.70 0.54
N ALA A 383 -31.58 14.25 -0.02
CA ALA A 383 -32.40 15.10 -0.87
C ALA A 383 -33.02 16.27 -0.10
N LYS A 384 -33.38 16.07 1.16
CA LYS A 384 -33.88 17.13 2.03
C LYS A 384 -32.76 18.11 2.38
N GLU A 385 -31.64 17.63 2.90
CA GLU A 385 -30.52 18.46 3.37
C GLU A 385 -29.83 19.23 2.24
N ALA A 386 -29.71 18.62 1.05
CA ALA A 386 -29.12 19.29 -0.10
C ALA A 386 -30.03 20.40 -0.68
N GLY A 387 -31.30 20.47 -0.23
CA GLY A 387 -32.31 21.45 -0.63
C GLY A 387 -33.12 21.07 -1.88
N ILE A 388 -33.16 19.79 -2.26
CA ILE A 388 -33.94 19.32 -3.43
C ILE A 388 -35.43 19.42 -3.12
N PHE A 389 -35.85 19.05 -1.91
CA PHE A 389 -37.27 19.06 -1.53
C PHE A 389 -37.85 20.46 -1.45
N ASP A 390 -37.04 21.44 -1.04
CA ASP A 390 -37.44 22.85 -0.98
C ASP A 390 -37.52 23.48 -2.38
N ARG A 391 -36.60 23.09 -3.28
CA ARG A 391 -36.55 23.61 -4.66
C ARG A 391 -37.62 23.03 -5.57
N PHE A 392 -37.98 21.75 -5.43
CA PHE A 392 -38.87 21.05 -6.36
C PHE A 392 -40.16 20.58 -5.68
N LYS A 393 -41.30 21.15 -6.10
CA LYS A 393 -42.62 20.79 -5.57
C LYS A 393 -43.16 19.46 -6.12
N ARG A 394 -42.82 19.10 -7.37
CA ARG A 394 -43.32 17.89 -8.02
C ARG A 394 -42.56 16.65 -7.56
N GLU A 395 -43.29 15.62 -7.15
CA GLU A 395 -42.70 14.38 -6.65
C GLU A 395 -41.86 13.66 -7.72
N ALA A 396 -42.34 13.64 -8.97
CA ALA A 396 -41.59 13.08 -10.10
C ALA A 396 -40.20 13.73 -10.27
N SER A 397 -40.08 15.04 -10.05
CA SER A 397 -38.79 15.74 -10.12
C SER A 397 -37.88 15.31 -8.98
N LYS A 398 -38.38 15.25 -7.74
CA LYS A 398 -37.60 14.79 -6.58
C LYS A 398 -37.09 13.36 -6.79
N ILE A 399 -37.92 12.47 -7.35
CA ILE A 399 -37.53 11.09 -7.68
C ILE A 399 -36.37 11.08 -8.68
N ASN A 400 -36.42 11.90 -9.73
CA ASN A 400 -35.34 11.97 -10.71
C ASN A 400 -34.01 12.45 -10.10
N TYR A 401 -34.04 13.43 -9.19
CA TYR A 401 -32.82 13.86 -8.47
C TYR A 401 -32.31 12.77 -7.52
N LYS A 402 -33.18 12.10 -6.75
CA LYS A 402 -32.78 10.94 -5.92
C LYS A 402 -32.18 9.82 -6.75
N LYS A 403 -32.78 9.52 -7.90
CA LYS A 403 -32.29 8.55 -8.88
C LYS A 403 -30.89 8.91 -9.38
N SER A 404 -30.59 10.20 -9.58
CA SER A 404 -29.25 10.66 -10.01
C SER A 404 -28.19 10.43 -8.93
N ILE A 405 -28.52 10.67 -7.66
CA ILE A 405 -27.63 10.42 -6.53
C ILE A 405 -27.38 8.91 -6.41
N PHE A 406 -28.44 8.11 -6.48
CA PHE A 406 -28.36 6.65 -6.47
C PHE A 406 -27.44 6.11 -7.58
N TRP A 407 -27.61 6.55 -8.83
CA TRP A 407 -26.77 6.12 -9.94
C TRP A 407 -25.30 6.50 -9.78
N TYR A 408 -25.04 7.70 -9.26
CA TYR A 408 -23.68 8.14 -9.04
C TYR A 408 -22.96 7.25 -8.02
N ILE A 409 -23.65 6.86 -6.95
CA ILE A 409 -23.10 5.95 -5.95
C ILE A 409 -22.88 4.56 -6.55
N LEU A 410 -23.83 4.00 -7.32
CA LEU A 410 -23.63 2.71 -7.99
C LEU A 410 -22.43 2.70 -8.95
N LEU A 411 -22.28 3.74 -9.76
CA LEU A 411 -21.14 3.86 -10.67
C LEU A 411 -19.82 4.04 -9.90
N SER A 412 -19.85 4.71 -8.75
CA SER A 412 -18.70 4.84 -7.86
C SER A 412 -18.34 3.50 -7.22
N ILE A 413 -19.34 2.69 -6.83
CA ILE A 413 -19.12 1.31 -6.38
C ILE A 413 -18.38 0.52 -7.46
N GLN A 414 -18.81 0.56 -8.73
CA GLN A 414 -18.10 -0.14 -9.81
C GLN A 414 -16.65 0.34 -10.02
N LYS A 415 -16.42 1.65 -9.87
CA LYS A 415 -15.12 2.26 -10.09
C LYS A 415 -14.12 1.90 -8.99
N PHE A 416 -14.56 1.88 -7.73
CA PHE A 416 -13.69 1.77 -6.56
C PHE A 416 -13.68 0.36 -5.94
N SER A 417 -14.66 -0.49 -6.26
CA SER A 417 -14.59 -1.93 -5.99
C SER A 417 -13.47 -2.54 -6.80
#